data_AF-A0A3D2Z959-F1
#
_entry.id   AF-A0A3D2Z959-F1
#
_cell.length_a   1.000
_cell.length_b   1.000
_cell.length_c   1.000
_cell.angle_alpha   90.00
_cell.angle_beta   90.00
_cell.angle_gamma   90.00
#
_symmetry.space_group_name_H-M   'P 1'
#
loop_
_entity.id
_entity.type
_entity.pdbx_description
1 polymer ?
#
loop_
_entity_poly.entity_id
_entity_poly.type
_entity_poly.pdbx_seq_one_letter_code
_entity_poly.pdbx_strand_id
1 'polypeptide(L)' 'MTQSQKKPLVCDTCGKESEHLRRDVVDEGYNALSKPPMWNCDACYDEKRRRRQGQSASQ' A
#
# COMPACT_ATOMS: atom_id res chain seq x y z
N MET A 1 21.63 25.51 3.73
CA MET A 1 20.27 24.93 3.88
C MET A 1 20.27 23.63 3.11
N THR A 2 20.32 22.49 3.80
CA THR A 2 20.34 21.16 3.19
C THR A 2 18.94 20.83 2.70
N GLN A 3 18.64 21.14 1.44
CA GLN A 3 17.43 20.69 0.79
C GLN A 3 17.57 19.18 0.57
N SER A 4 17.00 18.39 1.48
CA SER A 4 16.97 16.94 1.37
C SER A 4 16.10 16.61 0.16
N GLN A 5 16.73 16.40 -0.99
CA GLN A 5 16.09 15.92 -2.22
C GLN A 5 15.63 14.48 -1.98
N LYS A 6 14.55 14.31 -1.22
CA LYS A 6 13.90 13.01 -1.04
C LYS A 6 13.36 12.63 -2.41
N LYS A 7 13.94 11.59 -3.00
CA LYS A 7 13.37 10.97 -4.20
C LYS A 7 11.93 10.58 -3.86
N PRO A 8 10.97 10.86 -4.76
CA PRO A 8 9.60 10.44 -4.55
C PRO A 8 9.56 8.92 -4.40
N LEU A 9 8.75 8.45 -3.45
CA LEU A 9 8.54 7.03 -3.25
C LEU A 9 7.52 6.55 -4.28
N VAL A 10 7.70 5.37 -4.87
CA VAL A 10 6.83 4.86 -5.93
C VAL A 10 5.90 3.77 -5.38
N CYS A 11 4.60 3.92 -5.60
CA CYS A 11 3.58 2.94 -5.20
C CYS A 11 3.69 1.66 -6.05
N ASP A 12 3.79 0.50 -5.40
CA ASP A 12 3.86 -0.80 -6.07
C ASP A 12 2.54 -1.21 -6.74
N THR A 13 1.40 -0.65 -6.30
CA THR A 13 0.08 -0.96 -6.89
C THR A 13 -0.24 -0.13 -8.12
N CYS A 14 0.00 1.19 -8.08
CA CYS A 14 -0.41 2.10 -9.16
C CYS A 14 0.75 2.79 -9.88
N GLY A 15 1.99 2.58 -9.45
CA GLY A 15 3.19 3.18 -10.05
C GLY A 15 3.32 4.68 -9.82
N LYS A 16 2.42 5.31 -9.06
CA LYS A 16 2.46 6.75 -8.80
C LYS A 16 3.51 7.10 -7.75
N GLU A 17 4.17 8.22 -7.99
CA GLU A 17 5.02 8.90 -7.03
C GLU A 17 4.18 9.45 -5.87
N SER A 18 4.67 9.26 -4.65
CA SER A 18 4.02 9.65 -3.40
C SER A 18 5.07 10.10 -2.39
N GLU A 19 4.69 11.03 -1.52
CA GLU A 19 5.52 11.45 -0.40
C GLU A 19 5.59 10.38 0.70
N HIS A 20 4.51 9.59 0.81
CA HIS A 20 4.36 8.53 1.79
C HIS A 20 3.88 7.24 1.13
N LEU A 21 4.45 6.12 1.57
CA LEU A 21 3.97 4.79 1.26
C LEU A 21 3.64 4.04 2.55
N ARG A 22 2.57 3.26 2.50
CA ARG A 22 2.16 2.34 3.55
C ARG A 22 2.37 0.92 3.08
N ARG A 23 2.94 0.11 3.97
CA ARG A 23 3.02 -1.32 3.73
C ARG A 23 1.62 -1.90 3.80
N ASP A 24 1.21 -2.56 2.73
CA ASP A 24 -0.04 -3.31 2.68
C ASP A 24 0.24 -4.81 2.66
N VAL A 25 -0.41 -5.52 3.57
CA VAL A 25 -0.33 -6.99 3.71
C VAL A 25 -1.71 -7.61 3.93
N VAL A 26 -2.78 -6.84 3.67
CA VAL A 26 -4.15 -7.24 4.03
C VAL A 26 -4.85 -8.13 3.00
N ASP A 27 -4.16 -8.44 1.90
CA ASP A 27 -4.64 -9.35 0.87
C ASP A 27 -4.72 -10.77 1.44
N GLU A 28 -5.87 -11.44 1.30
CA GLU A 28 -6.07 -12.80 1.84
C GLU A 28 -5.09 -13.83 1.27
N GLY A 29 -4.52 -13.59 0.08
CA GLY A 29 -3.48 -14.43 -0.51
C GLY A 29 -2.04 -14.01 -0.16
N TYR A 30 -1.85 -12.93 0.60
CA TYR A 30 -0.52 -12.43 0.93
C TYR A 30 0.10 -13.22 2.08
N ASN A 31 1.09 -14.04 1.74
CA ASN A 31 1.93 -14.71 2.72
C ASN A 31 3.21 -13.89 2.96
N ALA A 32 3.27 -13.21 4.11
CA ALA A 32 4.38 -12.36 4.53
C ALA A 32 5.74 -13.08 4.63
N LEU A 33 5.76 -14.41 4.72
CA LEU A 33 6.99 -15.21 4.75
C LEU A 33 7.52 -15.52 3.34
N SER A 34 6.68 -15.45 2.31
CA SER A 34 7.02 -15.86 0.95
C SER A 34 6.96 -14.72 -0.09
N LYS A 35 6.29 -13.62 0.25
CA LYS A 35 6.08 -12.48 -0.65
C LYS A 35 6.83 -11.25 -0.12
N PRO A 36 7.45 -10.46 -1.01
CA PRO A 36 8.05 -9.20 -0.62
C PRO A 36 6.97 -8.22 -0.14
N PRO A 37 7.32 -7.30 0.78
CA PRO A 37 6.39 -6.28 1.25
C PRO A 37 5.95 -5.37 0.10
N MET A 38 4.64 -5.26 -0.10
CA MET A 38 4.06 -4.29 -1.03
C MET A 38 3.88 -2.93 -0.35
N TRP A 39 4.36 -1.89 -1.01
CA TRP A 39 4.27 -0.51 -0.55
C TRP A 39 3.30 0.27 -1.43
N ASN A 40 2.21 0.73 -0.82
CA ASN A 40 1.12 1.39 -1.51
C ASN A 40 1.00 2.85 -1.06
N CYS A 41 0.62 3.74 -1.98
CA CYS A 41 0.20 5.08 -1.58
C CYS A 41 -1.09 5.00 -0.72
N ASP A 42 -1.37 6.05 0.05
CA ASP A 42 -2.51 6.09 0.97
C ASP A 42 -3.83 5.76 0.25
N ALA A 43 -4.03 6.26 -0.97
CA ALA A 43 -5.24 5.97 -1.75
C ALA A 43 -5.41 4.47 -2.07
N CYS A 44 -4.35 3.80 -2.54
CA CYS A 44 -4.40 2.37 -2.85
C CYS A 44 -4.55 1.52 -1.57
N TYR A 45 -3.90 1.94 -0.49
CA TYR A 45 -4.01 1.30 0.81
C TYR A 45 -5.44 1.37 1.37
N ASP A 46 -6.04 2.57 1.38
CA ASP A 46 -7.38 2.78 1.89
C ASP A 46 -8.44 2.09 1.02
N GLU A 47 -8.28 2.09 -0.31
CA GLU A 47 -9.17 1.35 -1.21
C GLU A 47 -9.21 -0.14 -0.86
N LYS A 48 -8.05 -0.77 -0.73
CA LYS A 48 -7.96 -2.20 -0.38
C LYS A 48 -8.62 -2.50 0.96
N ARG A 49 -8.43 -1.64 1.97
CA ARG A 49 -9.09 -1.79 3.26
C ARG A 49 -10.60 -1.62 3.20
N ARG A 50 -11.10 -0.65 2.42
CA ARG A 50 -12.54 -0.47 2.21
C ARG A 50 -13.15 -1.69 1.53
N ARG A 51 -12.48 -2.26 0.52
CA ARG A 51 -12.92 -3.50 -0.14
C ARG A 51 -12.99 -4.66 0.86
N ARG A 52 -11.97 -4.82 1.69
CA ARG A 52 -11.95 -5.87 2.73
C ARG A 52 -13.09 -5.70 3.74
N GLN A 53 -13.27 -4.48 4.26
CA GLN A 53 -14.36 -4.18 5.21
C GLN A 53 -15.75 -4.39 4.59
N GLY A 54 -15.91 -4.06 3.30
CA GLY A 54 -17.15 -4.29 2.55
C GLY A 54 -17.42 -5.77 2.25
N GLN A 55 -16.38 -6.60 2.09
CA GLN A 55 -16.51 -8.04 1.88
C GLN A 55 -16.79 -8.82 3.18
N SER A 56 -16.38 -8.30 4.34
CA SER A 56 -16.68 -8.90 5.66
C SER A 56 -18.14 -8.74 6.12
N ALA A 57 -19.02 -8.11 5.33
CA ALA A 57 -20.45 -7.93 5.67
C ALA A 57 -21.38 -8.98 5.04
N SER A 58 -20.84 -10.08 4.49
CA SER A 58 -21.64 -11.17 3.91
C SER A 58 -21.20 -12.53 4.48
N GLN A 59 -21.41 -12.73 5.78
CA GLN A 59 -21.48 -14.05 6.42
C GLN A 59 -22.59 -14.03 7.47
#